data_AF-A0AAV8Y9D7-F1
#
_entry.id   AF-A0AAV8Y9D7-F1
#
_cell.length_a   1.000
_cell.length_b   1.000
_cell.length_c   1.000
_cell.angle_alpha   90.00
_cell.angle_beta   90.00
_cell.angle_gamma   90.00
#
_symmetry.space_group_name_H-M   'P 1'
#
loop_
_entity.id
_entity.type
_entity.pdbx_description
1 polymer ?
#
loop_
_entity_poly.entity_id
_entity_poly.type
_entity_poly.pdbx_seq_one_letter_code
_entity_poly.pdbx_strand_id
1 'polypeptide(L)'
;VTKLNTNCNKVPIFSLSFGKRAEKTLLQLRKLSLKNRGFSRHIYEAADASLQIEEFYKQISSPLLNNICFLYWSEVEEVTRRCFPIYFRGSELVVSGRYKESFRPPTVHCFGSGGKITLPSIVESSVTSLERLWAYLAVKELLEERDVVEDRERLTQLTQKATALALKYSFVTDVTSLVVVKPKETTTLKDTTRRPEPGTTSSGSAPSGLQQSTGELCLAYSLG
;
A
#
# COMPACT_ATOMS: atom_id res chain seq x y z
N VAL A 1 -25.92 -9.15 6.31
CA VAL A 1 -25.21 -9.14 5.01
C VAL A 1 -23.88 -9.89 5.08
N THR A 2 -22.90 -9.46 5.89
CA THR A 2 -21.60 -10.17 5.98
C THR A 2 -21.70 -11.64 6.41
N LYS A 3 -22.65 -11.98 7.29
CA LYS A 3 -22.94 -13.38 7.70
C LYS A 3 -23.52 -14.26 6.58
N LEU A 4 -24.05 -13.66 5.51
CA LEU A 4 -24.55 -14.38 4.34
C LEU A 4 -23.46 -14.50 3.26
N ASN A 5 -22.44 -13.65 3.33
CA ASN A 5 -21.25 -13.67 2.48
C ASN A 5 -20.11 -14.46 3.15
N THR A 6 -20.45 -15.62 3.70
CA THR A 6 -19.53 -16.59 4.31
C THR A 6 -19.51 -17.87 3.47
N ASN A 7 -18.38 -18.60 3.47
CA ASN A 7 -18.11 -19.82 2.69
C ASN A 7 -17.68 -19.59 1.23
N CYS A 8 -18.10 -20.46 0.31
CA CYS A 8 -17.65 -20.53 -1.09
C CYS A 8 -18.18 -19.40 -1.99
N ASN A 9 -19.20 -18.66 -1.55
CA ASN A 9 -19.73 -17.49 -2.23
C ASN A 9 -19.14 -16.22 -1.62
N LYS A 10 -17.92 -15.86 -2.02
CA LYS A 10 -17.26 -14.61 -1.61
C LYS A 10 -17.54 -13.54 -2.67
N VAL A 11 -18.68 -12.87 -2.56
CA VAL A 11 -19.06 -11.79 -3.48
C VAL A 11 -18.52 -10.47 -2.95
N PRO A 12 -17.86 -9.64 -3.78
CA PRO A 12 -17.42 -8.32 -3.36
C PRO A 12 -18.61 -7.39 -3.08
N ILE A 13 -18.55 -6.63 -1.99
CA ILE A 13 -19.59 -5.63 -1.66
C ILE A 13 -19.02 -4.23 -1.82
N PHE A 14 -19.55 -3.50 -2.80
CA PHE A 14 -19.23 -2.10 -3.03
C PHE A 14 -20.31 -1.21 -2.40
N SER A 15 -19.89 -0.26 -1.59
CA SER A 15 -20.81 0.65 -0.90
C SER A 15 -20.74 2.04 -1.49
N LEU A 16 -21.88 2.71 -1.57
CA LEU A 16 -21.96 4.09 -2.04
C LEU A 16 -22.76 4.89 -1.02
N SER A 17 -22.21 6.02 -0.61
CA SER A 17 -22.85 6.97 0.31
C SER A 17 -23.08 8.29 -0.42
N PHE A 18 -24.24 8.92 -0.22
CA PHE A 18 -24.63 10.11 -0.96
C PHE A 18 -24.96 11.26 -0.01
N GLY A 19 -24.32 12.41 -0.24
CA GLY A 19 -24.63 13.66 0.44
C GLY A 19 -24.09 13.78 1.87
N LYS A 20 -24.16 15.00 2.41
CA LYS A 20 -23.48 15.42 3.66
C LYS A 20 -23.88 14.63 4.91
N ARG A 21 -25.12 14.11 4.96
CA ARG A 21 -25.61 13.34 6.12
C ARG A 21 -25.08 11.90 6.15
N ALA A 22 -24.59 11.39 5.02
CA ALA A 22 -24.08 10.03 4.91
C ALA A 22 -22.59 9.91 5.28
N GLU A 23 -21.90 11.01 5.52
CA GLU A 23 -20.48 11.02 5.88
C GLU A 23 -20.19 10.25 7.19
N LYS A 24 -21.06 10.35 8.20
CA LYS A 24 -20.95 9.56 9.43
C LYS A 24 -21.11 8.05 9.20
N THR A 25 -21.85 7.68 8.16
CA THR A 25 -22.09 6.29 7.74
C THR A 25 -20.97 5.78 6.82
N LEU A 26 -20.17 6.67 6.23
CA LEU A 26 -19.07 6.32 5.31
C LEU A 26 -18.07 5.36 5.96
N LEU A 27 -17.67 5.61 7.20
CA LEU A 27 -16.73 4.74 7.93
C LEU A 27 -17.30 3.32 8.10
N GLN A 28 -18.59 3.21 8.42
CA GLN A 28 -19.25 1.91 8.58
C GLN A 28 -19.37 1.18 7.24
N LEU A 29 -19.71 1.89 6.18
CA LEU A 29 -19.79 1.35 4.82
C LEU A 29 -18.42 0.94 4.29
N ARG A 30 -17.37 1.72 4.57
CA ARG A 30 -15.99 1.37 4.27
C ARG A 30 -15.59 0.08 4.98
N LYS A 31 -15.87 -0.03 6.28
CA LYS A 31 -15.61 -1.26 7.06
C LYS A 31 -16.37 -2.46 6.50
N LEU A 32 -17.64 -2.29 6.11
CA LEU A 32 -18.44 -3.33 5.47
C LEU A 32 -17.81 -3.78 4.14
N SER A 33 -17.48 -2.84 3.26
CA SER A 33 -16.89 -3.15 1.95
C SER A 33 -15.53 -3.82 2.07
N LEU A 34 -14.64 -3.31 2.93
CA LEU A 34 -13.31 -3.90 3.16
C LEU A 34 -13.40 -5.34 3.67
N LYS A 35 -14.32 -5.62 4.61
CA LYS A 35 -14.59 -7.00 5.09
C LYS A 35 -14.98 -7.95 3.96
N ASN A 36 -15.63 -7.43 2.92
CA ASN A 36 -16.12 -8.20 1.80
C ASN A 36 -15.28 -7.98 0.54
N ARG A 37 -14.02 -7.53 0.64
CA ARG A 37 -13.11 -7.36 -0.51
C ARG A 37 -13.66 -6.42 -1.61
N GLY A 38 -14.46 -5.44 -1.22
CA GLY A 38 -14.86 -4.30 -2.06
C GLY A 38 -14.38 -2.98 -1.46
N PHE A 39 -14.82 -1.88 -2.04
CA PHE A 39 -14.52 -0.53 -1.56
C PHE A 39 -15.80 0.29 -1.37
N SER A 40 -15.68 1.39 -0.64
CA SER A 40 -16.77 2.35 -0.43
C SER A 40 -16.42 3.68 -1.09
N ARG A 41 -17.40 4.34 -1.71
CA ARG A 41 -17.25 5.68 -2.29
C ARG A 41 -18.27 6.64 -1.70
N HIS A 42 -17.83 7.87 -1.44
CA HIS A 42 -18.73 8.97 -1.11
C HIS A 42 -19.03 9.76 -2.37
N ILE A 43 -20.30 10.07 -2.57
CA ILE A 43 -20.81 10.92 -3.64
C ILE A 43 -21.22 12.24 -3.02
N TYR A 44 -20.56 13.30 -3.49
CA TYR A 44 -20.86 14.65 -3.03
C TYR A 44 -22.11 15.17 -3.76
N GLU A 45 -22.97 15.84 -3.01
CA GLU A 45 -24.18 16.46 -3.56
C GLU A 45 -23.79 17.73 -4.30
N ALA A 46 -23.54 17.59 -5.60
CA ALA A 46 -23.13 18.65 -6.51
C ALA A 46 -23.65 18.35 -7.93
N ALA A 47 -23.44 19.30 -8.86
CA ALA A 47 -23.91 19.17 -10.24
C ALA A 47 -23.33 17.95 -10.99
N ASP A 48 -22.18 17.45 -10.54
CA ASP A 48 -21.46 16.29 -11.10
C ASP A 48 -21.78 14.97 -10.37
N ALA A 49 -22.73 14.95 -9.44
CA ALA A 49 -23.07 13.74 -8.67
C ALA A 49 -23.45 12.56 -9.57
N SER A 50 -24.14 12.82 -10.69
CA SER A 50 -24.45 11.81 -11.71
C SER A 50 -23.20 11.21 -12.34
N LEU A 51 -22.20 12.05 -12.67
CA LEU A 51 -20.91 11.60 -13.22
C LEU A 51 -20.12 10.77 -12.20
N GLN A 52 -20.15 11.15 -10.92
CA GLN A 52 -19.47 10.38 -9.87
C GLN A 52 -20.06 8.96 -9.72
N ILE A 53 -21.38 8.82 -9.87
CA ILE A 53 -22.07 7.51 -9.84
C ILE A 53 -21.76 6.72 -11.11
N GLU A 54 -21.78 7.36 -12.28
CA GLU A 54 -21.44 6.72 -13.56
C GLU A 54 -20.01 6.18 -13.54
N GLU A 55 -19.05 6.98 -13.07
CA GLU A 55 -17.65 6.57 -12.96
C GLU A 55 -17.48 5.42 -11.96
N PHE A 56 -18.19 5.46 -10.83
CA PHE A 56 -18.22 4.32 -9.91
C PHE A 56 -18.76 3.05 -10.58
N TYR A 57 -19.85 3.15 -11.35
CA TYR A 57 -20.43 2.00 -12.03
C TYR A 57 -19.49 1.43 -13.09
N LYS A 58 -18.84 2.27 -13.90
CA LYS A 58 -17.85 1.85 -14.92
C LYS A 58 -16.74 0.99 -14.33
N GLN A 59 -16.30 1.28 -13.11
CA GLN A 59 -15.24 0.53 -12.43
C GLN A 59 -15.66 -0.90 -12.05
N ILE A 60 -16.96 -1.16 -11.83
CA ILE A 60 -17.48 -2.45 -11.36
C ILE A 60 -18.38 -3.16 -12.39
N SER A 61 -18.72 -2.52 -13.51
CA SER A 61 -19.71 -3.01 -14.47
C SER A 61 -19.21 -4.14 -15.36
N SER A 62 -17.91 -4.42 -15.36
CA SER A 62 -17.30 -5.38 -16.31
C SER A 62 -16.38 -6.37 -15.61
N PRO A 63 -16.90 -7.31 -14.81
CA PRO A 63 -16.10 -8.37 -14.22
C PRO A 63 -15.64 -9.37 -15.28
N LEU A 64 -14.35 -9.68 -15.31
CA LEU A 64 -13.72 -10.57 -16.30
C LEU A 64 -13.25 -11.89 -15.69
N LEU A 65 -12.66 -11.84 -14.50
CA LEU A 65 -12.13 -13.02 -13.81
C LEU A 65 -12.65 -13.08 -12.38
N ASN A 66 -12.79 -14.29 -11.86
CA ASN A 66 -13.19 -14.59 -10.50
C ASN A 66 -12.15 -15.50 -9.81
N ASN A 67 -12.10 -15.45 -8.48
CA ASN A 67 -11.23 -16.29 -7.64
C ASN A 67 -9.77 -16.30 -8.10
N ILE A 68 -9.20 -15.11 -8.29
CA ILE A 68 -7.81 -14.92 -8.69
C ILE A 68 -6.91 -15.19 -7.49
N CYS A 69 -5.95 -16.09 -7.62
CA CYS A 69 -4.93 -16.34 -6.60
C CYS A 69 -3.55 -16.44 -7.23
N PHE A 70 -2.63 -15.65 -6.69
CA PHE A 70 -1.21 -15.65 -7.02
C PHE A 70 -0.50 -16.72 -6.18
N LEU A 71 0.05 -17.72 -6.87
CA LEU A 71 0.78 -18.82 -6.26
C LEU A 71 2.27 -18.53 -6.36
N TYR A 72 2.90 -18.43 -5.19
CA TYR A 72 4.33 -18.27 -5.04
C TYR A 72 4.92 -19.53 -4.42
N TRP A 73 6.18 -19.77 -4.71
CA TRP A 73 6.97 -20.82 -4.07
C TRP A 73 7.34 -20.42 -2.64
N SER A 74 7.73 -21.38 -1.81
CA SER A 74 7.90 -21.20 -0.35
C SER A 74 9.01 -20.22 0.07
N GLU A 75 9.78 -19.66 -0.88
CA GLU A 75 10.91 -18.76 -0.61
C GLU A 75 10.49 -17.30 -0.36
N VAL A 76 9.19 -17.00 -0.34
CA VAL A 76 8.67 -15.64 -0.19
C VAL A 76 8.14 -15.42 1.23
N GLU A 77 8.72 -14.46 1.96
CA GLU A 77 8.47 -14.27 3.39
C GLU A 77 7.42 -13.19 3.68
N GLU A 78 7.38 -12.14 2.88
CA GLU A 78 6.56 -10.96 3.16
C GLU A 78 5.79 -10.53 1.92
N VAL A 79 4.67 -11.19 1.63
CA VAL A 79 3.80 -10.88 0.48
C VAL A 79 2.52 -10.20 0.93
N THR A 80 2.11 -9.19 0.19
CA THR A 80 0.77 -8.59 0.31
C THR A 80 -0.33 -9.58 -0.09
N ARG A 81 -1.58 -9.16 -0.06
CA ARG A 81 -2.73 -9.98 -0.50
C ARG A 81 -2.47 -10.66 -1.85
N ARG A 82 -2.60 -11.98 -1.85
CA ARG A 82 -2.39 -12.82 -3.04
C ARG A 82 -3.67 -13.33 -3.67
N CYS A 83 -4.82 -13.17 -3.02
CA CYS A 83 -6.08 -13.70 -3.52
C CYS A 83 -7.16 -12.62 -3.59
N PHE A 84 -7.73 -12.45 -4.78
CA PHE A 84 -8.73 -11.45 -5.12
C PHE A 84 -10.01 -12.17 -5.59
N PRO A 85 -11.20 -11.68 -5.20
CA PRO A 85 -12.44 -12.36 -5.52
C PRO A 85 -12.86 -12.15 -6.97
N ILE A 86 -12.56 -10.97 -7.52
CA ILE A 86 -12.99 -10.53 -8.84
C ILE A 86 -11.93 -9.60 -9.43
N TYR A 87 -11.88 -9.55 -10.75
CA TYR A 87 -11.10 -8.59 -11.53
C TYR A 87 -12.03 -7.91 -12.52
N PHE A 88 -11.97 -6.58 -12.58
CA PHE A 88 -12.77 -5.78 -13.50
C PHE A 88 -11.93 -5.30 -14.68
N ARG A 89 -12.56 -5.16 -15.84
CA ARG A 89 -11.93 -4.57 -17.03
C ARG A 89 -11.43 -3.15 -16.72
N GLY A 90 -10.18 -2.88 -17.03
CA GLY A 90 -9.55 -1.57 -16.80
C GLY A 90 -9.12 -1.33 -15.34
N SER A 91 -9.29 -2.31 -14.46
CA SER A 91 -8.66 -2.32 -13.14
C SER A 91 -7.28 -2.99 -13.18
N GLU A 92 -6.53 -2.91 -12.09
CA GLU A 92 -5.23 -3.57 -11.95
C GLU A 92 -5.16 -4.28 -10.59
N LEU A 93 -4.54 -5.46 -10.58
CA LEU A 93 -4.23 -6.19 -9.35
C LEU A 93 -2.73 -6.17 -9.13
N VAL A 94 -2.31 -5.61 -7.99
CA VAL A 94 -0.90 -5.51 -7.63
C VAL A 94 -0.62 -6.38 -6.42
N VAL A 95 0.38 -7.25 -6.56
CA VAL A 95 0.93 -8.04 -5.45
C VAL A 95 2.41 -7.76 -5.35
N SER A 96 2.86 -7.46 -4.14
CA SER A 96 4.26 -7.16 -3.87
C SER A 96 4.76 -8.06 -2.75
N GLY A 97 6.02 -8.47 -2.82
CA GLY A 97 6.63 -9.22 -1.75
C GLY A 97 8.14 -9.30 -1.80
N ARG A 98 8.70 -9.91 -0.76
CA ARG A 98 10.15 -10.11 -0.60
C ARG A 98 10.50 -11.59 -0.60
N TYR A 99 11.50 -11.96 -1.39
CA TYR A 99 12.05 -13.32 -1.48
C TYR A 99 13.49 -13.33 -0.97
N LYS A 100 13.98 -14.52 -0.58
CA LYS A 100 15.32 -14.67 0.01
C LYS A 100 16.40 -14.97 -1.02
N GLU A 101 16.31 -16.13 -1.66
CA GLU A 101 17.44 -16.72 -2.39
C GLU A 101 17.21 -16.75 -3.89
N SER A 102 16.09 -17.30 -4.35
CA SER A 102 15.79 -17.38 -5.77
C SER A 102 14.40 -16.83 -6.10
N PHE A 103 14.35 -16.01 -7.15
CA PHE A 103 13.07 -15.61 -7.71
C PHE A 103 12.60 -16.66 -8.70
N ARG A 104 11.44 -17.26 -8.41
CA ARG A 104 10.71 -18.07 -9.37
C ARG A 104 9.45 -17.33 -9.80
N PRO A 105 9.18 -17.23 -11.11
CA PRO A 105 7.94 -16.60 -11.59
C PRO A 105 6.73 -17.25 -10.91
N PRO A 106 5.80 -16.46 -10.34
CA PRO A 106 4.58 -17.00 -9.78
C PRO A 106 3.66 -17.52 -10.89
N THR A 107 2.64 -18.27 -10.48
CA THR A 107 1.56 -18.69 -11.39
C THR A 107 0.25 -18.12 -10.87
N VAL A 108 -0.56 -17.55 -11.76
CA VAL A 108 -1.87 -17.00 -11.38
C VAL A 108 -2.97 -17.97 -11.78
N HIS A 109 -3.73 -18.43 -10.80
CA HIS A 109 -4.93 -19.25 -11.02
C HIS A 109 -6.16 -18.36 -10.91
N CYS A 110 -7.07 -18.45 -11.89
CA CYS A 110 -8.34 -17.72 -11.89
C CYS A 110 -9.43 -18.51 -12.62
N PHE A 111 -10.66 -17.99 -12.57
CA PHE A 111 -11.81 -18.53 -13.30
C PHE A 111 -12.40 -17.44 -14.20
N GLY A 112 -12.46 -17.69 -15.50
CA GLY A 112 -13.17 -16.85 -16.46
C GLY A 112 -14.56 -17.40 -16.79
N SER A 113 -15.22 -16.81 -17.79
CA SER A 113 -16.50 -17.30 -18.32
C SER A 113 -16.41 -18.72 -18.88
N GLY A 114 -15.25 -19.11 -19.41
CA GLY A 114 -14.97 -20.44 -19.97
C GLY A 114 -14.42 -21.47 -18.99
N GLY A 115 -14.34 -21.17 -17.69
CA GLY A 115 -13.81 -22.08 -16.66
C GLY A 115 -12.45 -21.66 -16.11
N LYS A 116 -11.67 -22.62 -15.63
CA LYS A 116 -10.38 -22.37 -14.96
C LYS A 116 -9.32 -21.93 -15.97
N ILE A 117 -8.64 -20.82 -15.66
CA ILE A 117 -7.57 -20.24 -16.46
C ILE A 117 -6.31 -20.18 -15.59
N THR A 118 -5.17 -20.49 -16.20
CA THR A 118 -3.85 -20.33 -15.60
C THR A 118 -3.08 -19.33 -16.44
N LEU A 119 -2.71 -18.19 -15.85
CA LEU A 119 -1.94 -17.15 -16.53
C LEU A 119 -0.44 -17.33 -16.21
N PRO A 120 0.43 -17.36 -17.23
CA PRO A 120 1.87 -17.35 -17.02
C PRO A 120 2.33 -15.97 -16.54
N SER A 121 3.39 -15.93 -15.72
CA SER A 121 4.02 -14.67 -15.33
C SER A 121 5.22 -14.35 -16.21
N ILE A 122 5.29 -13.10 -16.63
CA ILE A 122 6.44 -12.53 -17.33
C ILE A 122 7.31 -11.85 -16.28
N VAL A 123 8.62 -12.01 -16.40
CA VAL A 123 9.60 -11.38 -15.50
C VAL A 123 10.27 -10.25 -16.25
N GLU A 124 10.09 -9.03 -15.75
CA GLU A 124 10.83 -7.86 -16.22
C GLU A 124 11.69 -7.29 -15.10
N SER A 125 12.87 -6.78 -15.47
CA SER A 125 13.71 -5.99 -14.58
C SER A 125 13.19 -4.54 -14.56
N SER A 126 12.94 -4.02 -13.36
CA SER A 126 12.49 -2.64 -13.20
C SER A 126 13.64 -1.72 -12.80
N VAL A 127 13.58 -0.45 -13.21
CA VAL A 127 14.62 0.57 -12.97
C VAL A 127 14.38 1.37 -11.68
N THR A 128 13.28 1.12 -10.96
CA THR A 128 12.81 1.91 -9.81
C THR A 128 12.95 1.17 -8.48
N SER A 129 12.92 1.91 -7.36
CA SER A 129 12.97 1.34 -6.01
C SER A 129 11.70 0.54 -5.65
N LEU A 130 11.65 -0.73 -6.06
CA LEU A 130 10.55 -1.66 -5.76
C LEU A 130 10.34 -1.88 -4.26
N GLU A 131 11.39 -1.72 -3.48
CA GLU A 131 11.33 -1.83 -2.01
C GLU A 131 10.37 -0.82 -1.40
N ARG A 132 10.43 0.44 -1.87
CA ARG A 132 9.57 1.50 -1.37
C ARG A 132 8.11 1.25 -1.77
N LEU A 133 7.86 0.72 -2.97
CA LEU A 133 6.51 0.35 -3.41
C LEU A 133 5.94 -0.79 -2.55
N TRP A 134 6.72 -1.85 -2.33
CA TRP A 134 6.32 -2.94 -1.45
C TRP A 134 5.98 -2.43 -0.05
N ALA A 135 6.85 -1.58 0.53
CA ALA A 135 6.62 -1.04 1.85
C ALA A 135 5.34 -0.19 1.93
N TYR A 136 5.07 0.62 0.89
CA TYR A 136 3.83 1.41 0.81
C TYR A 136 2.58 0.51 0.77
N LEU A 137 2.58 -0.52 -0.10
CA LEU A 137 1.46 -1.44 -0.24
C LEU A 137 1.25 -2.28 1.03
N ALA A 138 2.33 -2.73 1.67
CA ALA A 138 2.29 -3.47 2.93
C ALA A 138 1.71 -2.61 4.07
N VAL A 139 2.16 -1.36 4.22
CA VAL A 139 1.59 -0.43 5.22
C VAL A 139 0.12 -0.16 4.95
N LYS A 140 -0.26 0.07 3.68
CA LYS A 140 -1.67 0.28 3.29
C LYS A 140 -2.53 -0.93 3.66
N GLU A 141 -2.06 -2.14 3.39
CA GLU A 141 -2.77 -3.37 3.74
C GLU A 141 -2.97 -3.53 5.26
N LEU A 142 -1.93 -3.24 6.05
CA LEU A 142 -2.01 -3.28 7.52
C LEU A 142 -3.03 -2.28 8.07
N LEU A 143 -3.08 -1.07 7.50
CA LEU A 143 -4.05 -0.04 7.89
C LEU A 143 -5.49 -0.43 7.50
N GLU A 144 -5.68 -1.03 6.32
CA GLU A 144 -6.99 -1.56 5.92
C GLU A 144 -7.46 -2.71 6.82
N GLU A 145 -6.55 -3.59 7.23
CA GLU A 145 -6.88 -4.68 8.16
C GLU A 145 -7.22 -4.14 9.56
N ARG A 146 -6.47 -3.14 10.03
CA ARG A 146 -6.74 -2.44 11.29
C ARG A 146 -8.16 -1.84 11.31
N ASP A 147 -8.61 -1.24 10.21
CA ASP A 147 -9.95 -0.64 10.11
C ASP A 147 -11.09 -1.68 10.21
N VAL A 148 -10.79 -2.93 9.89
CA VAL A 148 -11.76 -4.04 9.85
C VAL A 148 -11.84 -4.81 11.16
N VAL A 149 -10.71 -4.98 11.85
CA VAL A 149 -10.57 -5.75 13.08
C VAL A 149 -11.35 -5.11 14.23
N GLU A 150 -11.97 -5.94 15.06
CA GLU A 150 -12.70 -5.53 16.28
C GLU A 150 -11.94 -5.88 17.57
N ASP A 151 -11.01 -6.82 17.48
CA ASP A 151 -10.14 -7.24 18.57
C ASP A 151 -9.07 -6.18 18.88
N ARG A 152 -9.00 -5.75 20.14
CA ARG A 152 -8.07 -4.73 20.62
C ARG A 152 -6.61 -5.17 20.55
N GLU A 153 -6.32 -6.44 20.82
CA GLU A 153 -4.95 -6.94 20.83
C GLU A 153 -4.39 -6.96 19.40
N ARG A 154 -5.14 -7.56 18.48
CA ARG A 154 -4.79 -7.59 17.06
C ARG A 154 -4.71 -6.19 16.46
N LEU A 155 -5.60 -5.27 16.86
CA LEU A 155 -5.53 -3.86 16.45
C LEU A 155 -4.21 -3.21 16.88
N THR A 156 -3.77 -3.45 18.12
CA THR A 156 -2.51 -2.92 18.65
C THR A 156 -1.32 -3.49 17.90
N GLN A 157 -1.32 -4.80 17.62
CA GLN A 157 -0.27 -5.45 16.83
C GLN A 157 -0.19 -4.93 15.40
N LEU A 158 -1.32 -4.77 14.71
CA LEU A 158 -1.37 -4.22 13.35
C LEU A 158 -0.88 -2.77 13.32
N THR A 159 -1.28 -1.97 14.31
CA THR A 159 -0.84 -0.58 14.45
C THR A 159 0.67 -0.51 14.68
N GLN A 160 1.22 -1.33 15.59
CA GLN A 160 2.65 -1.38 15.86
C GLN A 160 3.45 -1.78 14.61
N LYS A 161 3.00 -2.81 13.87
CA LYS A 161 3.62 -3.23 12.60
C LYS A 161 3.59 -2.11 11.55
N ALA A 162 2.43 -1.46 11.39
CA ALA A 162 2.27 -0.35 10.44
C ALA A 162 3.17 0.83 10.80
N THR A 163 3.23 1.22 12.08
CA THR A 163 4.11 2.31 12.55
C THR A 163 5.57 1.95 12.35
N ALA A 164 6.00 0.72 12.66
CA ALA A 164 7.39 0.30 12.49
C ALA A 164 7.83 0.35 11.01
N LEU A 165 6.99 -0.16 10.09
CA LEU A 165 7.26 -0.07 8.66
C LEU A 165 7.22 1.37 8.14
N ALA A 166 6.24 2.17 8.58
CA ALA A 166 6.13 3.56 8.18
C ALA A 166 7.35 4.39 8.62
N LEU A 167 7.87 4.18 9.84
CA LEU A 167 9.10 4.82 10.30
C LEU A 167 10.33 4.33 9.54
N LYS A 168 10.46 3.01 9.34
CA LYS A 168 11.57 2.40 8.59
C LYS A 168 11.72 3.01 7.19
N TYR A 169 10.61 3.22 6.49
CA TYR A 169 10.60 3.77 5.13
C TYR A 169 10.26 5.27 5.05
N SER A 170 10.17 5.96 6.19
CA SER A 170 9.85 7.40 6.27
C SER A 170 8.56 7.78 5.54
N PHE A 171 7.50 6.99 5.72
CA PHE A 171 6.16 7.33 5.26
C PHE A 171 5.41 8.16 6.30
N VAL A 172 4.70 9.17 5.82
CA VAL A 172 3.69 9.92 6.59
C VAL A 172 2.35 9.25 6.32
N THR A 173 1.74 8.72 7.38
CA THR A 173 0.49 7.94 7.31
C THR A 173 -0.40 8.30 8.50
N ASP A 174 -1.60 7.75 8.59
CA ASP A 174 -2.49 7.95 9.75
C ASP A 174 -1.83 7.63 11.10
N VAL A 175 -0.73 6.86 11.12
CA VAL A 175 0.00 6.44 12.32
C VAL A 175 1.36 7.12 12.51
N THR A 176 1.78 8.00 11.58
CA THR A 176 3.08 8.71 11.62
C THR A 176 2.95 10.15 11.13
N SER A 177 3.61 11.10 11.80
CA SER A 177 3.57 12.52 11.43
C SER A 177 4.97 13.06 11.13
N LEU A 178 5.04 14.07 10.27
CA LEU A 178 6.27 14.83 10.01
C LEU A 178 6.25 16.11 10.84
N VAL A 179 7.25 16.27 11.71
CA VAL A 179 7.39 17.46 12.56
C VAL A 179 8.61 18.25 12.10
N VAL A 180 8.39 19.48 11.64
CA VAL A 180 9.46 20.40 11.24
C VAL A 180 9.75 21.36 12.38
N VAL A 181 10.91 21.22 13.01
CA VAL A 181 11.37 22.13 14.06
C VAL A 181 12.31 23.15 13.41
N LYS A 182 11.99 24.44 13.56
CA LYS A 182 12.92 25.50 13.17
C LYS A 182 14.08 25.54 14.16
N PRO A 183 15.35 25.50 13.71
CA PRO A 183 16.47 25.70 14.61
C PRO A 183 16.34 27.10 15.24
N LYS A 184 16.51 27.19 16.56
CA LYS A 184 16.57 28.47 17.25
C LYS A 184 17.83 29.18 16.75
N GLU A 185 17.68 30.35 16.16
CA GLU A 185 18.82 31.23 15.89
C GLU A 185 19.50 31.55 17.22
N THR A 186 20.68 30.97 17.45
CA THR A 186 21.53 31.34 18.57
C THR A 186 22.08 32.74 18.32
N THR A 187 21.61 33.67 19.14
CA THR A 187 22.08 35.03 19.30
C THR A 187 23.61 35.11 19.44
N THR A 188 24.17 36.25 19.00
CA THR A 188 25.52 36.82 19.25
C THR A 188 26.54 36.76 18.11
N LEU A 189 26.45 37.72 17.18
CA LEU A 189 27.64 38.37 16.65
C LEU A 189 27.79 39.71 17.38
N LYS A 190 28.64 39.72 18.41
CA LYS A 190 29.26 40.95 18.89
C LYS A 190 30.10 41.48 17.73
N ASP A 191 29.69 42.62 17.21
CA ASP A 191 30.49 43.45 16.32
C ASP A 191 31.83 43.72 17.00
N THR A 192 32.88 43.06 16.53
CA THR A 192 34.26 43.35 16.93
C THR A 192 35.07 43.51 15.65
N THR A 193 35.38 44.77 15.38
CA THR A 193 36.18 45.22 14.25
C THR A 193 37.60 44.63 14.31
N ARG A 194 37.93 43.87 13.26
CA ARG A 194 39.22 43.48 12.65
C ARG A 194 40.56 43.81 13.36
N ARG A 195 41.46 42.82 13.42
CA ARG A 195 42.86 42.88 12.88
C ARG A 195 43.44 41.46 12.65
N PRO A 196 44.22 41.18 11.57
CA PRO A 196 44.67 39.82 11.19
C PRO A 196 46.14 39.52 11.57
N GLU A 197 46.56 38.26 11.30
CA GLU A 197 47.93 37.66 11.11
C GLU A 197 48.29 36.52 12.12
N PRO A 198 49.21 35.56 11.81
CA PRO A 198 48.93 34.29 11.12
C PRO A 198 49.55 33.04 11.81
N GLY A 199 49.20 31.80 11.41
CA GLY A 199 50.01 30.62 11.81
C GLY A 199 49.41 29.21 11.65
N THR A 200 50.00 28.47 10.71
CA THR A 200 50.40 27.03 10.78
C THR A 200 49.36 25.89 10.75
N THR A 201 49.27 25.28 9.56
CA THR A 201 49.34 23.84 9.18
C THR A 201 49.00 22.72 10.19
N SER A 202 48.07 21.82 9.82
CA SER A 202 48.17 20.32 9.83
C SER A 202 46.78 19.69 9.59
N SER A 203 46.55 19.04 8.45
CA SER A 203 46.51 17.57 8.23
C SER A 203 45.48 16.79 9.07
N GLY A 204 44.54 16.10 8.42
CA GLY A 204 43.72 15.07 9.07
C GLY A 204 42.56 14.56 8.21
N SER A 205 42.75 13.38 7.65
CA SER A 205 41.90 12.67 6.69
C SER A 205 40.87 11.71 7.32
N ALA A 206 39.80 11.45 6.54
CA ALA A 206 39.00 10.20 6.42
C ALA A 206 37.95 9.88 7.53
N PRO A 207 36.99 8.92 7.34
CA PRO A 207 36.61 8.17 6.13
C PRO A 207 35.09 8.09 5.84
N SER A 208 34.82 7.60 4.65
CA SER A 208 33.56 7.04 4.13
C SER A 208 33.17 5.73 4.81
N GLY A 209 31.87 5.40 4.81
CA GLY A 209 31.42 4.01 4.88
C GLY A 209 30.01 3.81 5.42
N LEU A 210 29.09 3.38 4.56
CA LEU A 210 28.02 2.45 4.94
C LEU A 210 27.48 1.76 3.69
N GLN A 211 27.94 0.51 3.52
CA GLN A 211 27.45 -0.49 2.58
C GLN A 211 26.02 -0.89 2.98
N GLN A 212 25.11 -0.89 2.01
CA GLN A 212 23.77 -1.47 2.16
C GLN A 212 23.70 -2.74 1.31
N SER A 213 23.41 -3.86 1.97
CA SER A 213 23.20 -5.16 1.34
C SER A 213 21.90 -5.16 0.56
N THR A 214 21.99 -5.34 -0.75
CA THR A 214 20.87 -5.48 -1.69
C THR A 214 20.30 -6.89 -1.63
N GLY A 215 19.07 -7.03 -1.13
CA GLY A 215 18.19 -8.15 -1.49
C GLY A 215 17.32 -7.70 -2.66
N GLU A 216 17.33 -8.46 -3.75
CA GLU A 216 16.54 -8.14 -4.94
C GLU A 216 15.04 -8.36 -4.70
N LEU A 217 14.24 -7.55 -5.38
CA LEU A 217 12.78 -7.55 -5.31
C LEU A 217 12.23 -7.62 -6.73
N CYS A 218 11.13 -8.34 -6.92
CA CYS A 218 10.46 -8.47 -8.20
C CYS A 218 8.97 -8.16 -8.02
N LEU A 219 8.43 -7.31 -8.88
CA LEU A 219 6.99 -7.17 -9.05
C LEU A 219 6.54 -8.23 -10.04
N ALA A 220 5.50 -8.98 -9.70
CA ALA A 220 4.77 -9.80 -10.66
C ALA A 220 3.53 -9.02 -11.07
N TYR A 221 3.58 -8.40 -12.25
CA TYR A 221 2.41 -7.86 -12.92
C TYR A 221 1.86 -8.94 -13.87
N SER A 222 0.55 -8.96 -14.04
CA SER A 222 -0.11 -9.73 -15.11
C SER A 222 -0.79 -8.71 -16.01
N LEU A 223 -0.15 -8.39 -17.14
CA LEU A 223 -0.76 -7.59 -18.21
C LEU A 223 -1.69 -8.49 -19.03
N GLY A 224 -2.91 -8.02 -19.27
CA GLY A 224 -3.94 -8.68 -20.10
C GLY A 224 -5.29 -8.01 -19.98
#